data_AF-A0A949CLR7-F1
#
_entry.id   AF-A0A949CLR7-F1
#
_cell.length_a   1.000
_cell.length_b   1.000
_cell.length_c   1.000
_cell.angle_alpha   90.00
_cell.angle_beta   90.00
_cell.angle_gamma   90.00
#
_symmetry.space_group_name_H-M   'P 1'
#
loop_
_entity.id
_entity.type
_entity.pdbx_description
1 polymer ?
#
loop_
_entity_poly.entity_id
_entity_poly.type
_entity_poly.pdbx_seq_one_letter_code
_entity_poly.pdbx_strand_id
1 'polypeptide(L)'
;MLELLLLGGECIAPLAQLEPVVGQVKSELLVYHFVAAAIFSVLGIVVLFFSIYLMEKLTPQSITKEIVDEHNTAVATVVGAIVIGIAIIIAASIMG
;
A
#
# COMPACT_ATOMS: atom_id res chain seq x y z
N MET A 1 0.10 31.64 -31.58
CA MET A 1 -0.71 31.05 -32.67
C MET A 1 0.13 30.27 -33.70
N LEU A 2 1.46 30.47 -33.80
CA LEU A 2 2.35 29.68 -34.68
C LEU A 2 3.24 28.63 -33.96
N GLU A 3 3.02 28.39 -32.65
CA GLU A 3 3.70 27.32 -31.89
C GLU A 3 2.74 26.22 -31.38
N LEU A 4 1.45 26.29 -31.72
CA LEU A 4 0.44 25.30 -31.28
C LEU A 4 0.16 24.20 -32.33
N LEU A 5 0.84 24.23 -33.49
CA LEU A 5 0.54 23.34 -34.63
C LEU A 5 1.68 22.36 -34.98
N LEU A 6 2.84 22.43 -34.29
CA LEU A 6 4.00 21.55 -34.52
C LEU A 6 4.19 20.46 -33.45
N LEU A 7 3.45 20.53 -32.33
CA LEU A 7 3.40 19.45 -31.32
C LEU A 7 2.30 18.40 -31.59
N GLY A 8 1.74 18.38 -32.81
CA GLY A 8 0.79 17.35 -33.28
C GLY A 8 1.45 16.15 -33.96
N GLY A 9 2.79 16.04 -33.92
CA GLY A 9 3.60 15.08 -34.70
C GLY A 9 4.19 13.90 -33.93
N GLU A 10 4.03 13.83 -32.60
CA GLU A 10 4.59 12.76 -31.75
C GLU A 10 3.57 11.64 -31.45
N CYS A 11 2.35 11.71 -32.02
CA CYS A 11 1.26 10.76 -31.72
C CYS A 11 1.18 9.55 -32.66
N ILE A 12 2.17 9.35 -33.54
CA ILE A 12 2.13 8.27 -34.55
C ILE A 12 3.48 7.54 -34.67
N ALA A 13 3.85 6.78 -33.64
CA ALA A 13 4.49 5.46 -33.79
C ALA A 13 4.74 4.80 -32.41
N PRO A 14 4.43 3.50 -32.19
CA PRO A 14 3.64 2.61 -33.04
C PRO A 14 2.57 1.81 -32.28
N LEU A 15 1.56 1.41 -33.05
CA LEU A 15 0.60 0.34 -32.77
C LEU A 15 1.28 -1.05 -32.72
N ALA A 16 2.38 -1.17 -31.96
CA ALA A 16 3.13 -2.40 -31.69
C ALA A 16 2.81 -3.00 -30.31
N GLN A 17 1.99 -2.33 -29.48
CA GLN A 17 1.40 -2.92 -28.27
C GLN A 17 0.13 -3.76 -28.54
N LEU A 18 -0.09 -4.19 -29.79
CA LEU A 18 -1.05 -5.25 -30.10
C LEU A 18 -0.36 -6.63 -30.16
N GLU A 19 0.80 -6.79 -29.52
CA GLU A 19 1.21 -8.11 -29.06
C GLU A 19 0.32 -8.50 -27.86
N PRO A 20 -0.36 -9.64 -27.92
CA PRO A 20 -1.46 -9.97 -27.03
C PRO A 20 -0.94 -10.20 -25.59
N VAL A 21 -1.25 -9.29 -24.68
CA VAL A 21 -1.30 -9.58 -23.22
C VAL A 21 -2.47 -10.53 -22.87
N VAL A 22 -3.00 -11.26 -23.86
CA VAL A 22 -4.12 -12.21 -23.75
C VAL A 22 -3.71 -13.58 -24.32
N GLY A 23 -2.42 -13.79 -24.62
CA GLY A 23 -1.97 -14.90 -25.45
C GLY A 23 -1.48 -16.18 -24.76
N GLN A 24 -1.24 -16.21 -23.45
CA GLN A 24 -0.81 -17.43 -22.71
C GLN A 24 -1.22 -17.36 -21.23
N VAL A 25 -2.52 -17.54 -20.92
CA VAL A 25 -2.91 -17.93 -19.56
C VAL A 25 -2.54 -19.40 -19.38
N LYS A 26 -1.26 -19.66 -19.13
CA LYS A 26 -0.81 -20.95 -18.60
C LYS A 26 -1.07 -20.90 -17.09
N SER A 27 -1.64 -21.97 -16.52
CA SER A 27 -1.88 -22.11 -15.07
C SER A 27 -0.65 -21.72 -14.22
N GLU A 28 0.54 -21.93 -14.78
CA GLU A 28 1.83 -21.52 -14.22
C GLU A 28 1.92 -20.02 -13.88
N LEU A 29 1.36 -19.14 -14.71
CA LEU A 29 1.43 -17.68 -14.50
C LEU A 29 0.51 -17.24 -13.35
N LEU A 30 -0.67 -17.85 -13.26
CA LEU A 30 -1.63 -17.58 -12.18
C LEU A 30 -1.07 -17.99 -10.82
N VAL A 31 -0.43 -19.16 -10.76
CA VAL A 31 0.24 -19.64 -9.54
C VAL A 31 1.36 -18.68 -9.14
N TYR A 32 2.17 -18.20 -10.10
CA TYR A 32 3.24 -17.25 -9.82
C TYR A 32 2.73 -15.93 -9.22
N HIS A 33 1.70 -15.32 -9.82
CA HIS A 33 1.10 -14.08 -9.30
C HIS A 33 0.43 -14.29 -7.94
N PHE A 34 -0.23 -15.43 -7.73
CA PHE A 34 -0.86 -15.76 -6.45
C PHE A 34 0.18 -15.95 -5.33
N VAL A 35 1.28 -16.65 -5.61
CA VAL A 35 2.39 -16.82 -4.66
C VAL A 35 3.04 -15.48 -4.35
N ALA A 36 3.30 -14.65 -5.35
CA ALA A 36 3.82 -13.30 -5.13
C ALA A 36 2.88 -12.47 -4.24
N ALA A 37 1.57 -12.42 -4.55
CA ALA A 37 0.58 -11.71 -3.77
C ALA A 37 0.47 -12.22 -2.32
N ALA A 38 0.54 -13.54 -2.11
CA ALA A 38 0.54 -14.15 -0.79
C ALA A 38 1.78 -13.73 0.01
N ILE A 39 2.97 -13.73 -0.60
CA ILE A 39 4.21 -13.30 0.04
C ILE A 39 4.14 -11.82 0.44
N PHE A 40 3.67 -10.94 -0.46
CA PHE A 40 3.52 -9.52 -0.16
C PHE A 40 2.47 -9.26 0.93
N SER A 41 1.36 -10.00 0.94
CA SER A 41 0.35 -9.91 1.99
C SER A 41 0.92 -10.29 3.37
N VAL A 42 1.67 -11.38 3.44
CA VAL A 42 2.34 -11.81 4.68
C VAL A 42 3.38 -10.79 5.13
N LEU A 43 4.20 -10.27 4.21
CA LEU A 43 5.17 -9.21 4.51
C LEU A 43 4.49 -7.97 5.10
N GLY A 44 3.39 -7.51 4.49
CA GLY A 44 2.61 -6.38 5.01
C GLY A 44 2.09 -6.61 6.43
N ILE A 45 1.58 -7.82 6.72
CA ILE A 45 1.10 -8.21 8.06
C ILE A 45 2.25 -8.19 9.07
N VAL A 46 3.41 -8.75 8.72
CA VAL A 46 4.58 -8.78 9.61
C VAL A 46 5.06 -7.37 9.94
N VAL A 47 5.14 -6.50 8.93
CA VAL A 47 5.55 -5.10 9.12
C VAL A 47 4.52 -4.36 9.98
N LEU A 48 3.22 -4.55 9.74
CA LEU A 48 2.15 -3.95 10.53
C LEU A 48 2.26 -4.34 12.01
N PHE A 49 2.41 -5.63 12.32
CA PHE A 49 2.59 -6.11 13.69
C PHE A 49 3.86 -5.55 14.34
N PHE A 50 4.96 -5.51 13.59
CA PHE A 50 6.22 -4.97 14.09
C PHE A 50 6.09 -3.47 14.42
N SER A 51 5.41 -2.69 13.56
CA SER A 51 5.15 -1.28 13.82
C SER A 51 4.24 -1.05 15.02
N ILE A 52 3.19 -1.85 15.21
CA ILE A 52 2.32 -1.78 16.39
C ILE A 52 3.12 -2.09 17.65
N TYR A 53 3.93 -3.15 17.65
CA TYR A 53 4.79 -3.52 18.78
C TYR A 53 5.80 -2.41 19.12
N LEU A 54 6.39 -1.79 18.10
CA LEU A 54 7.30 -0.66 18.28
C LEU A 54 6.57 0.55 18.85
N MET A 55 5.33 0.79 18.42
CA MET A 55 4.47 1.87 18.90
C MET A 55 4.08 1.69 20.37
N GLU A 56 3.69 0.49 20.78
CA GLU A 56 3.41 0.17 22.20
C GLU A 56 4.64 0.41 23.09
N LYS A 57 5.83 0.13 22.58
CA LYS A 57 7.09 0.38 23.29
C LYS A 57 7.48 1.86 23.33
N LEU A 58 7.17 2.62 22.27
CA LEU A 58 7.43 4.06 22.17
C LEU A 58 6.40 4.89 22.95
N THR A 59 5.19 4.35 23.11
CA THR A 59 4.09 4.96 23.86
C THR A 59 3.81 4.15 25.12
N PRO A 60 4.77 3.99 26.05
CA PRO A 60 4.53 3.38 27.35
C PRO A 60 3.83 4.39 28.27
N GLN A 61 2.91 5.18 27.72
CA GLN A 61 1.93 5.89 28.52
C GLN A 61 0.84 4.88 28.89
N SER A 62 0.13 5.15 29.97
CA SER A 62 -0.87 4.29 30.59
C SER A 62 -2.11 4.06 29.71
N ILE A 63 -1.99 3.66 28.44
CA ILE A 63 -3.10 3.49 27.48
C ILE A 63 -4.25 2.68 28.11
N THR A 64 -3.93 1.56 28.77
CA THR A 64 -4.93 0.72 29.43
C THR A 64 -5.58 1.38 30.65
N LYS A 65 -4.84 2.21 31.40
CA LYS A 65 -5.36 2.95 32.56
C LYS A 65 -6.15 4.18 32.12
N GLU A 66 -5.69 4.93 31.13
CA GLU A 66 -6.37 6.13 30.62
C GLU A 66 -7.63 5.81 29.81
N ILE A 67 -7.65 4.70 29.06
CA ILE A 67 -8.85 4.29 28.30
C ILE A 67 -9.91 3.67 29.23
N VAL A 68 -9.51 2.95 30.30
CA VAL A 68 -10.44 2.26 31.20
C VAL A 68 -10.84 3.10 32.42
N ASP A 69 -9.90 3.74 33.12
CA ASP A 69 -10.20 4.58 34.30
C ASP A 69 -10.60 6.01 33.91
N GLU A 70 -9.93 6.63 32.93
CA GLU A 70 -10.19 8.05 32.54
C GLU A 70 -11.12 8.20 31.33
N HIS A 71 -11.52 7.11 30.67
CA HIS A 71 -12.33 7.15 29.44
C HIS A 71 -11.77 8.11 28.37
N ASN A 72 -10.45 8.25 28.30
CA ASN A 72 -9.81 9.21 27.42
C ASN A 72 -9.82 8.72 25.96
N THR A 73 -10.90 9.03 25.25
CA THR A 73 -11.09 8.72 23.82
C THR A 73 -10.07 9.41 22.92
N ALA A 74 -9.38 10.46 23.39
CA ALA A 74 -8.33 11.11 22.62
C ALA A 74 -7.14 10.14 22.38
N VAL A 75 -6.73 9.40 23.40
CA VAL A 75 -5.64 8.41 23.29
C VAL A 75 -6.02 7.28 22.34
N ALA A 76 -7.25 6.77 22.44
CA ALA A 76 -7.76 5.74 21.52
C ALA A 76 -7.74 6.22 20.05
N THR A 77 -8.13 7.48 19.82
CA THR A 77 -8.18 8.07 18.48
C THR A 77 -6.77 8.28 17.92
N VAL A 78 -5.81 8.72 18.74
CA VAL A 78 -4.41 8.89 18.33
C VAL A 78 -3.77 7.56 17.95
N VAL A 79 -3.99 6.50 18.74
CA VAL A 79 -3.51 5.15 18.42
C VAL A 79 -4.14 4.66 17.11
N GLY A 80 -5.45 4.83 16.93
CA GLY A 80 -6.13 4.50 15.68
C GLY A 80 -5.57 5.25 14.46
N ALA A 81 -5.30 6.55 14.59
CA ALA A 81 -4.73 7.37 13.53
C ALA A 81 -3.32 6.90 13.12
N ILE A 82 -2.49 6.50 14.09
CA ILE A 82 -1.14 5.97 13.83
C ILE A 82 -1.20 4.63 13.08
N VAL A 83 -2.09 3.73 13.49
CA VAL A 83 -2.29 2.44 12.80
C VAL A 83 -2.76 2.65 11.36
N ILE A 84 -3.70 3.57 11.13
CA ILE A 84 -4.16 3.94 9.78
C ILE A 84 -2.99 4.51 8.95
N GLY A 85 -2.17 5.39 9.54
CA GLY A 85 -1.00 5.96 8.88
C GLY A 85 0.01 4.90 8.41
N ILE A 86 0.31 3.94 9.27
CA ILE A 86 1.21 2.81 8.94
C ILE A 86 0.62 1.96 7.80
N ALA A 87 -0.69 1.69 7.84
CA ALA A 87 -1.36 0.93 6.77
C ALA A 87 -1.26 1.63 5.41
N ILE A 88 -1.39 2.97 5.37
CA ILE A 88 -1.26 3.76 4.14
C ILE A 88 0.18 3.72 3.60
N ILE A 89 1.19 3.84 4.46
CA ILE A 89 2.60 3.77 4.06
C ILE A 89 2.93 2.41 3.44
N ILE A 90 2.43 1.31 4.04
CA ILE A 90 2.61 -0.04 3.50
C ILE A 90 1.92 -0.17 2.13
N ALA A 91 0.69 0.33 1.99
CA ALA A 91 -0.05 0.30 0.72
C ALA A 91 0.67 1.10 -0.39
N ALA A 92 1.17 2.30 -0.07
CA ALA A 92 1.94 3.12 -0.99
C ALA A 92 3.27 2.45 -1.42
N SER A 93 3.90 1.69 -0.52
CA SER A 93 5.15 0.99 -0.80
C SER A 93 4.99 -0.18 -1.79
N ILE A 94 3.77 -0.71 -1.95
CA ILE A 94 3.45 -1.79 -2.91
C ILE A 94 2.97 -1.21 -4.25
N MET A 95 2.38 0.00 -4.23
CA MET A 95 1.78 0.65 -5.41
C MET A 95 2.74 1.59 -6.16
N GLY A 96 3.85 2.01 -5.54
CA GLY A 96 4.90 2.84 -6.16
C GLY A 96 5.91 2.01 -6.96
#